data_AF-A0A8X7PU68-F1
#
_entry.id   AF-A0A8X7PU68-F1
#
_cell.length_a   1.000
_cell.length_b   1.000
_cell.length_c   1.000
_cell.angle_alpha   90.00
_cell.angle_beta   90.00
_cell.angle_gamma   90.00
#
_symmetry.space_group_name_H-M   'P 1'
#
loop_
_entity.id
_entity.type
_entity.pdbx_description
1 polymer ?
#
loop_
_entity_poly.entity_id
_entity_poly.type
_entity_poly.pdbx_seq_one_letter_code
_entity_poly.pdbx_strand_id
1 'polypeptide(L)' 'MPAHIKSSMFGCQLTIPITKGKLSMGTWQGIWLCEHRDAPTARKVVVTLNGI' A
#
# COMPACT_ATOMS: atom_id res chain seq x y z
N MET A 1 2.71 19.88 -5.74
CA MET A 1 1.89 19.94 -4.50
C MET A 1 0.65 19.03 -4.48
N PRO A 2 -0.08 18.75 -5.60
CA PRO A 2 -1.26 17.86 -5.57
C PRO A 2 -0.99 16.44 -5.07
N ALA A 3 0.19 15.89 -5.36
CA ALA A 3 0.57 14.53 -4.99
C ALA A 3 0.58 14.29 -3.46
N HIS A 4 0.95 15.29 -2.66
CA HIS A 4 0.97 15.16 -1.19
C HIS A 4 -0.45 15.07 -0.63
N ILE A 5 -1.36 15.93 -1.11
CA ILE A 5 -2.77 15.91 -0.69
C ILE A 5 -3.41 14.56 -1.05
N LYS A 6 -3.22 14.09 -2.30
CA LYS A 6 -3.73 12.78 -2.74
C LYS A 6 -3.17 11.65 -1.86
N SER A 7 -1.88 11.66 -1.57
CA SER A 7 -1.25 10.64 -0.72
C SER A 7 -1.78 10.64 0.71
N SER A 8 -2.07 11.80 1.29
CA SER A 8 -2.65 11.89 2.63
C SER A 8 -4.11 11.43 2.66
N MET A 9 -4.86 11.65 1.56
CA MET A 9 -6.26 11.24 1.45
C MET A 9 -6.43 9.74 1.22
N PHE A 10 -5.64 9.14 0.31
CA PHE A 10 -5.71 7.70 0.03
C PHE A 10 -4.96 6.84 1.07
N GLY A 11 -4.06 7.47 1.83
CA GLY A 11 -3.15 6.78 2.73
C GLY A 11 -1.86 6.33 2.04
N CYS A 12 -0.79 6.22 2.82
CA CYS A 12 0.54 5.81 2.37
C CYS A 12 0.97 4.43 2.90
N GLN A 13 0.07 3.73 3.62
CA GLN A 13 0.32 2.41 4.20
C GLN A 13 -0.97 1.60 4.29
N LEU A 14 -0.83 0.28 4.37
CA LEU A 14 -1.92 -0.66 4.55
C LEU A 14 -1.52 -1.70 5.61
N THR A 15 -2.49 -2.10 6.44
CA THR A 15 -2.36 -3.24 7.34
C THR A 15 -3.20 -4.38 6.81
N ILE A 16 -2.58 -5.52 6.50
CA ILE A 16 -3.25 -6.67 5.90
C ILE A 16 -3.09 -7.88 6.83
N PRO A 17 -4.18 -8.51 7.28
CA PRO A 17 -4.10 -9.70 8.11
C PRO A 17 -3.53 -10.90 7.35
N ILE A 18 -2.80 -11.74 8.06
CA ILE A 18 -2.23 -12.98 7.53
C ILE A 18 -2.84 -14.15 8.28
N THR A 19 -3.43 -15.10 7.54
CA THR A 19 -4.04 -16.31 8.11
C THR A 19 -3.48 -17.51 7.38
N LYS A 20 -2.97 -18.51 8.12
CA LYS A 20 -2.38 -19.73 7.55
C LYS A 20 -1.30 -19.44 6.48
N GLY A 21 -0.44 -18.45 6.76
CA GLY A 21 0.67 -18.06 5.89
C GLY A 21 0.27 -17.34 4.59
N LYS A 22 -1.00 -16.92 4.44
CA LYS A 22 -1.49 -16.18 3.26
C LYS A 22 -2.10 -14.85 3.65
N LEU A 23 -1.93 -13.84 2.80
CA LEU A 23 -2.65 -12.57 2.93
C LEU A 23 -4.16 -12.85 2.89
N SER A 24 -4.86 -12.43 3.93
CA SER A 24 -6.31 -12.64 4.07
C SER A 24 -7.06 -11.53 3.36
N MET A 25 -7.16 -11.69 2.04
CA MET A 25 -7.79 -10.74 1.13
C MET A 25 -9.10 -11.31 0.57
N GLY A 26 -10.08 -10.45 0.34
CA GLY A 26 -11.29 -10.79 -0.39
C GLY A 26 -11.02 -10.99 -1.89
N THR A 27 -11.94 -11.67 -2.59
CA THR A 27 -11.83 -12.03 -4.01
C THR A 27 -11.44 -10.87 -4.94
N TRP A 28 -11.86 -9.66 -4.59
CA TRP A 28 -11.67 -8.45 -5.42
C TRP A 28 -10.71 -7.43 -4.80
N GLN A 29 -10.09 -7.76 -3.67
CA GLN A 29 -9.10 -6.86 -3.07
C GLN A 29 -7.77 -6.97 -3.82
N GLY A 30 -7.13 -5.83 -4.04
CA GLY A 30 -5.80 -5.72 -4.63
C GLY A 30 -4.96 -4.72 -3.84
N ILE A 31 -3.64 -4.91 -3.84
CA ILE A 31 -2.70 -3.96 -3.26
C ILE A 31 -2.16 -3.10 -4.40
N TRP A 32 -2.32 -1.78 -4.27
CA TRP A 32 -1.95 -0.83 -5.32
C TRP A 32 -0.92 0.18 -4.81
N LEU A 33 0.10 0.44 -5.61
CA LEU A 33 1.01 1.56 -5.42
C LEU A 33 0.55 2.72 -6.30
N CYS A 34 -0.09 3.71 -5.69
CA CYS A 34 -0.58 4.89 -6.40
C CYS A 34 0.52 5.98 -6.44
N GLU A 35 1.25 6.07 -7.55
CA GLU A 35 2.14 7.19 -7.82
C GLU A 35 1.33 8.38 -8.36
N HIS A 36 1.46 9.54 -7.70
CA HIS A 36 0.65 10.72 -7.99
C HIS A 36 1.45 11.86 -8.64
N ARG A 37 2.75 11.67 -8.88
CA ARG A 37 3.60 12.63 -9.59
C ARG A 37 3.59 12.33 -11.10
N ASP A 38 3.49 13.38 -11.90
CA ASP A 38 3.53 13.27 -13.37
C ASP A 38 4.92 12.86 -13.88
N ALA A 39 5.99 13.27 -13.19
CA ALA A 39 7.37 12.84 -13.42
C ALA A 39 7.85 11.99 -12.23
N PRO A 40 7.61 10.67 -12.25
CA PRO A 40 7.94 9.80 -11.15
C PRO A 40 9.40 9.36 -11.16
N THR A 41 9.84 8.93 -9.99
CA THR A 41 11.13 8.29 -9.74
C THR A 41 10.86 6.93 -9.11
N ALA A 42 11.87 6.06 -9.07
CA ALA A 42 11.76 4.75 -8.43
C ALA A 42 11.19 4.85 -7.01
N ARG A 43 10.31 3.90 -6.66
CA ARG A 43 9.65 3.83 -5.36
C ARG A 43 10.17 2.65 -4.56
N LYS A 44 10.21 2.82 -3.25
CA LYS A 44 10.53 1.77 -2.29
C LYS A 44 9.31 1.52 -1.43
N VAL A 45 8.85 0.27 -1.42
CA VAL A 45 7.80 -0.20 -0.52
C VAL A 45 8.46 -1.05 0.55
N VAL A 46 8.10 -0.81 1.81
CA VAL A 46 8.60 -1.60 2.95
C VAL A 46 7.46 -2.47 3.45
N VAL A 47 7.73 -3.75 3.63
CA VAL A 47 6.79 -4.71 4.20
C VAL A 47 7.34 -5.16 5.54
N THR A 48 6.54 -4.97 6.59
CA THR A 48 6.86 -5.44 7.93
C THR A 48 5.88 -6.55 8.28
N LEU A 49 6.41 -7.72 8.62
CA LEU A 49 5.63 -8.83 9.15
C LEU A 49 5.70 -8.78 10.67
N ASN A 50 4.53 -8.78 11.32
CA ASN A 50 4.40 -8.77 12.77
C ASN A 50 3.27 -9.72 13.17
N GLY A 51 3.54 -10.59 14.13
CA GLY A 51 2.65 -11.63 14.60
C GLY A 51 3.42 -12.71 15.37
N ILE A 52 2.68 -13.68 15.92
CA ILE A 52 3.20 -14.87 16.61
C ILE A 52 2.95 -16.10 15.74
#